data_AF-A0A224Y433-F1
#
_entry.id   AF-A0A224Y433-F1
#
_cell.length_a   1.000
_cell.length_b   1.000
_cell.length_c   1.000
_cell.angle_alpha   90.00
_cell.angle_beta   90.00
_cell.angle_gamma   90.00
#
_symmetry.space_group_name_H-M   'P 1'
#
loop_
_entity.id
_entity.type
_entity.pdbx_description
1 polymer ?
#
loop_
_entity_poly.entity_id
_entity_poly.type
_entity_poly.pdbx_seq_one_letter_code
_entity_poly.pdbx_strand_id
1 'polypeptide(L)'
;GRSAVSDDALEAALKDKRYLARQLKCALGEGACDPVGRRLKTYAPLVLRGACPKCTPSEVKQIQQVLAHIQRHYPKEWSKILKQYAGQ
;
A
#
# COMPACT_ATOMS: atom_id res chain seq x y z
N GLY A 1 -6.13 18.21 7.09
CA GLY A 1 -6.85 17.80 5.87
C GLY A 1 -6.17 16.60 5.24
N ARG A 2 -6.92 15.65 4.71
CA ARG A 2 -6.39 14.44 4.07
C ARG A 2 -5.84 14.86 2.70
N SER A 3 -4.52 15.11 2.60
CA SER A 3 -3.92 15.50 1.32
C SER A 3 -4.17 14.40 0.28
N ALA A 4 -4.75 14.81 -0.85
CA ALA A 4 -4.92 13.97 -2.02
C ALA A 4 -3.56 13.75 -2.68
N VAL A 5 -3.25 12.50 -3.04
CA VAL A 5 -2.05 12.15 -3.81
C VAL A 5 -2.45 12.22 -5.29
N SER A 6 -1.68 12.91 -6.12
CA SER A 6 -1.88 12.90 -7.58
C SER A 6 -1.38 11.61 -8.19
N ASP A 7 -1.91 11.25 -9.36
CA ASP A 7 -1.53 10.02 -10.07
C ASP A 7 -0.03 10.04 -10.47
N ASP A 8 0.50 11.18 -10.90
CA ASP A 8 1.94 11.34 -11.22
C ASP A 8 2.84 11.13 -10.01
N ALA A 9 2.45 11.65 -8.85
CA ALA A 9 3.20 11.48 -7.61
C ALA A 9 3.17 10.02 -7.13
N LEU A 10 2.03 9.34 -7.32
CA LEU A 10 1.92 7.91 -7.06
C LEU A 10 2.83 7.11 -7.98
N GLU A 11 2.83 7.39 -9.29
CA GLU A 11 3.69 6.70 -10.25
C GLU A 11 5.18 6.90 -9.92
N ALA A 12 5.59 8.13 -9.60
CA ALA A 12 6.96 8.42 -9.18
C ALA A 12 7.34 7.62 -7.92
N ALA A 13 6.45 7.54 -6.93
CA ALA A 13 6.67 6.76 -5.71
C ALA A 13 6.76 5.25 -5.96
N LEU A 14 5.99 4.71 -6.91
CA LEU A 14 6.07 3.30 -7.31
C LEU A 14 7.37 2.96 -8.04
N LYS A 15 7.94 3.91 -8.79
CA LYS A 15 9.24 3.74 -9.47
C LYS A 15 10.43 3.86 -8.51
N ASP A 16 10.29 4.57 -7.40
CA ASP A 16 11.32 4.65 -6.37
C ASP A 16 11.34 3.37 -5.52
N LYS A 17 12.20 2.43 -5.93
CA LYS A 17 12.38 1.14 -5.23
C LYS A 17 12.78 1.30 -3.77
N ARG A 18 13.60 2.30 -3.45
CA ARG A 18 14.10 2.52 -2.08
C ARG A 18 12.98 3.08 -1.21
N TYR A 19 12.17 3.99 -1.74
CA TYR A 19 10.99 4.51 -1.06
C TYR A 19 9.96 3.41 -0.83
N LEU A 20 9.58 2.68 -1.89
CA LEU A 20 8.58 1.62 -1.80
C LEU A 20 8.99 0.51 -0.82
N ALA A 21 10.28 0.13 -0.80
CA ALA A 21 10.80 -0.83 0.18
C ALA A 21 10.63 -0.36 1.64
N ARG A 22 10.77 0.95 1.92
CA ARG A 22 10.50 1.50 3.26
C ARG A 22 9.01 1.44 3.61
N GLN A 23 8.14 1.73 2.65
CA GLN A 23 6.68 1.65 2.86
C GLN A 23 6.22 0.20 3.07
N LEU A 24 6.80 -0.75 2.36
CA LEU A 24 6.55 -2.19 2.55
C LEU A 24 7.01 -2.65 3.94
N LYS A 25 8.20 -2.24 4.39
CA LYS A 25 8.65 -2.53 5.77
C LYS A 25 7.69 -1.96 6.81
N CYS A 26 7.25 -0.72 6.65
CA CYS A 26 6.23 -0.13 7.52
C CYS A 26 4.93 -0.98 7.54
N ALA A 27 4.41 -1.31 6.35
CA ALA A 27 3.21 -2.12 6.22
C ALA A 27 3.39 -3.49 6.92
N LEU A 28 4.54 -4.14 6.75
CA LEU A 28 4.84 -5.42 7.40
C LEU A 28 5.19 -5.30 8.90
N GLY A 29 5.28 -4.09 9.44
CA GLY A 29 5.70 -3.88 10.84
C GLY A 29 7.20 -4.08 11.06
N GLU A 30 7.99 -4.12 9.99
CA GLU A 30 9.44 -4.34 9.98
C GLU A 30 10.24 -3.02 9.97
N GLY A 31 9.58 -1.85 10.11
CA GLY A 31 10.25 -0.56 10.07
C GLY A 31 9.36 0.63 10.40
N ALA A 32 9.99 1.80 10.48
CA ALA A 32 9.32 3.05 10.76
C ALA A 32 8.35 3.45 9.64
N CYS A 33 7.24 4.07 10.03
CA CYS A 33 6.21 4.51 9.12
C CYS A 33 6.20 6.03 8.97
N ASP A 34 6.10 6.50 7.73
CA ASP A 34 5.67 7.86 7.42
C ASP A 34 4.13 7.92 7.24
N PRO A 35 3.52 9.09 6.97
CA PRO A 35 2.07 9.17 6.75
C PRO A 35 1.55 8.30 5.60
N VAL A 36 2.34 8.09 4.54
CA VAL A 36 1.95 7.27 3.37
C VAL A 36 2.01 5.79 3.74
N GLY A 37 3.09 5.34 4.40
CA GLY A 37 3.21 3.98 4.90
C GLY A 37 2.09 3.62 5.87
N ARG A 38 1.72 4.55 6.77
CA ARG A 38 0.56 4.36 7.67
C ARG A 38 -0.75 4.18 6.90
N ARG A 39 -0.97 4.96 5.84
CA ARG A 39 -2.16 4.80 4.98
C ARG A 39 -2.15 3.44 4.29
N LEU A 40 -1.03 3.03 3.70
CA LEU A 40 -0.89 1.73 3.06
C LEU A 40 -1.20 0.60 4.06
N LYS A 41 -0.58 0.64 5.25
CA LYS A 41 -0.82 -0.32 6.34
C LYS A 41 -2.28 -0.40 6.76
N THR A 42 -3.00 0.73 6.75
CA THR A 42 -4.41 0.81 7.16
C THR A 42 -5.35 0.31 6.07
N TYR A 43 -5.11 0.68 4.80
CA TYR A 43 -6.06 0.43 3.71
C TYR A 43 -5.78 -0.85 2.93
N ALA A 44 -4.53 -1.32 2.83
CA ALA A 44 -4.20 -2.57 2.17
C ALA A 44 -5.07 -3.75 2.65
N PRO A 45 -5.20 -4.05 3.96
CA PRO A 45 -6.05 -5.16 4.41
C PRO A 45 -7.53 -4.98 4.04
N LEU A 46 -8.04 -3.74 4.11
CA LEU A 46 -9.44 -3.44 3.79
C LEU A 46 -9.73 -3.66 2.30
N VAL A 47 -8.85 -3.18 1.43
CA VAL A 47 -8.97 -3.35 -0.01
C VAL A 47 -8.80 -4.81 -0.41
N LEU A 48 -7.89 -5.56 0.23
CA LEU A 48 -7.72 -7.01 -0.01
C LEU A 48 -8.96 -7.83 0.35
N ARG A 49 -9.69 -7.44 1.41
CA ARG A 49 -10.95 -8.07 1.82
C ARG A 49 -12.15 -7.65 0.96
N GLY A 50 -11.96 -6.75 0.00
CA GLY A 50 -13.01 -6.29 -0.91
C GLY A 50 -13.87 -5.13 -0.40
N ALA A 51 -13.58 -4.56 0.78
CA ALA A 51 -14.34 -3.43 1.31
C ALA A 51 -13.46 -2.45 2.12
N CYS A 52 -13.41 -1.19 1.67
CA CYS A 52 -12.84 -0.09 2.46
C CYS A 52 -13.86 1.03 2.71
N PRO A 53 -14.67 0.93 3.78
CA PRO A 53 -15.71 1.92 4.07
C PRO A 53 -15.15 3.31 4.44
N LYS A 54 -13.86 3.41 4.75
CA LYS A 54 -13.16 4.66 5.10
C LYS A 54 -12.35 5.26 3.96
N CYS A 55 -12.34 4.61 2.79
CA CYS A 55 -11.63 5.07 1.60
C CYS A 55 -12.56 5.84 0.66
N THR A 56 -12.03 6.85 -0.01
CA THR A 56 -12.68 7.42 -1.21
C THR A 56 -12.48 6.49 -2.41
N PRO A 57 -13.28 6.61 -3.49
CA PRO A 57 -13.07 5.83 -4.71
C PRO A 57 -11.64 5.97 -5.28
N SER A 58 -11.07 7.18 -5.24
CA SER A 58 -9.70 7.43 -5.67
C SER A 58 -8.68 6.70 -4.80
N GLU A 59 -8.86 6.69 -3.47
CA GLU A 59 -7.95 5.95 -2.58
C GLU A 59 -8.02 4.43 -2.81
N VAL A 60 -9.22 3.89 -3.05
CA VAL A 60 -9.36 2.47 -3.40
C VAL A 60 -8.57 2.16 -4.67
N LYS A 61 -8.74 2.97 -5.72
CA LYS A 61 -8.01 2.82 -6.98
C LYS A 61 -6.48 2.92 -6.79
N GLN A 62 -6.02 3.89 -6.00
CA GLN A 62 -4.59 4.08 -5.73
C GLN A 62 -4.00 2.90 -4.95
N ILE A 63 -4.70 2.41 -3.91
CA ILE A 63 -4.24 1.24 -3.15
C ILE A 63 -4.24 -0.01 -4.04
N GLN A 64 -5.23 -0.21 -4.90
CA GLN A 64 -5.24 -1.31 -5.88
C GLN A 64 -4.04 -1.24 -6.82
N GLN A 65 -3.71 -0.04 -7.34
CA GLN A 65 -2.52 0.15 -8.18
C GLN A 65 -1.23 -0.19 -7.43
N VAL A 66 -1.11 0.24 -6.17
CA VAL A 66 0.03 -0.10 -5.30
C VAL A 66 0.13 -1.61 -5.11
N LEU A 67 -0.95 -2.28 -4.72
CA LEU A 67 -0.98 -3.73 -4.51
C LEU A 67 -0.62 -4.50 -5.80
N ALA A 68 -1.17 -4.09 -6.94
CA ALA A 68 -0.85 -4.69 -8.24
C ALA A 68 0.61 -4.45 -8.65
N HIS A 69 1.21 -3.32 -8.27
CA HIS A 69 2.63 -3.08 -8.48
C HIS A 69 3.50 -3.98 -7.58
N ILE A 70 3.14 -4.12 -6.31
CA ILE A 70 3.83 -4.97 -5.33
C ILE A 70 3.76 -6.44 -5.76
N GLN A 71 2.59 -6.93 -6.15
CA GLN A 71 2.41 -8.30 -6.63
C GLN A 71 3.33 -8.64 -7.81
N ARG A 72 3.52 -7.68 -8.74
CA ARG A 72 4.36 -7.88 -9.94
C ARG A 72 5.86 -7.76 -9.68
N HIS A 73 6.29 -6.81 -8.84
CA HIS A 73 7.70 -6.46 -8.70
C HIS A 73 8.34 -6.90 -7.36
N TYR A 74 7.52 -7.25 -6.36
CA TYR A 74 7.93 -7.57 -5.00
C TYR A 74 7.22 -8.85 -4.49
N PRO A 75 7.40 -10.01 -5.15
CA PRO A 75 6.66 -11.23 -4.84
C PRO A 75 6.93 -11.78 -3.42
N LYS A 76 8.11 -11.51 -2.86
CA LYS A 76 8.47 -11.91 -1.49
C LYS A 76 7.67 -11.11 -0.47
N GLU A 77 7.64 -9.80 -0.60
CA GLU A 77 6.87 -8.89 0.24
C GLU A 77 5.37 -9.08 0.03
N TRP A 78 4.93 -9.34 -1.20
CA TRP A 78 3.56 -9.70 -1.51
C TRP A 78 3.09 -10.93 -0.73
N SER A 79 3.90 -11.99 -0.72
CA SER A 79 3.61 -13.20 0.06
C SER A 79 3.46 -12.90 1.55
N LYS A 80 4.31 -12.00 2.10
CA LYS A 80 4.21 -11.56 3.50
C LYS A 80 2.93 -10.74 3.75
N ILE A 81 2.55 -9.85 2.84
CA ILE A 81 1.31 -9.06 2.89
C ILE A 81 0.10 -10.00 2.93
N LEU A 82 0.04 -10.99 2.03
CA LEU A 82 -1.06 -11.96 2.03
C LEU A 82 -1.10 -12.75 3.34
N LYS A 83 0.05 -13.22 3.83
CA LYS A 83 0.11 -13.93 5.11
C LYS A 83 -0.36 -13.07 6.29
N GLN A 84 -0.02 -11.78 6.28
CA GLN A 84 -0.37 -10.86 7.37
C GLN A 84 -1.82 -10.37 7.30
N TYR A 85 -2.37 -10.19 6.10
CA TYR A 85 -3.63 -9.46 5.90
C TYR A 85 -4.76 -10.27 5.28
N ALA A 86 -4.46 -11.26 4.44
CA ALA A 86 -5.47 -12.09 3.77
C ALA A 86 -5.87 -13.32 4.59
N GLY A 87 -5.10 -13.68 5.62
CA GLY A 87 -5.41 -14.78 6.54
C GLY A 87 -6.21 -14.37 7.79
N GLN A 88 -6.78 -13.17 7.81
CA GLN A 88 -7.54 -12.60 8.94
C GLN A 88 -8.92 -12.12 8.52
#